data_AF-A0A1H8VAR3-F1
#
_entry.id   AF-A0A1H8VAR3-F1
#
_cell.length_a   1.000
_cell.length_b   1.000
_cell.length_c   1.000
_cell.angle_alpha   90.00
_cell.angle_beta   90.00
_cell.angle_gamma   90.00
#
_symmetry.space_group_name_H-M   'P 1'
#
loop_
_entity.id
_entity.type
_entity.pdbx_description
1 polymer ?
#
loop_
_entity_poly.entity_id
_entity_poly.type
_entity_poly.pdbx_seq_one_letter_code
_entity_poly.pdbx_strand_id
1 'polypeptide(L)'
;MTRRRNSVDLLPPRADAIRAWAIEALQSGRFSQLDVWNRLNRELAQLGLREISHSAFGRWAKDGLEYGFAAVRTPSAPAGRCCPTCGQPLATRVLS
;
A
#
# COMPACT_ATOMS: atom_id res chain seq x y z
N MET A 1 22.54 0.76 -4.91
CA MET A 1 21.74 0.60 -6.15
C MET A 1 20.48 1.44 -6.02
N THR A 2 20.32 2.47 -6.86
CA THR A 2 19.14 3.35 -6.82
C THR A 2 17.93 2.61 -7.36
N ARG A 3 17.00 2.23 -6.48
CA ARG A 3 15.74 1.57 -6.86
C ARG A 3 14.98 2.49 -7.82
N ARG A 4 14.76 2.07 -9.07
CA ARG A 4 13.92 2.84 -10.00
C ARG A 4 12.47 2.78 -9.50
N ARG A 5 11.87 3.94 -9.29
CA ARG A 5 10.43 4.09 -9.01
C ARG A 5 9.62 3.41 -10.12
N ASN A 6 8.85 2.40 -9.74
CA ASN A 6 7.92 1.70 -10.63
C ASN A 6 6.57 2.43 -10.63
N SER A 7 5.79 2.34 -11.70
CA SER A 7 4.46 2.93 -11.83
C SER A 7 3.51 2.55 -10.68
N VAL A 8 3.69 1.37 -10.06
CA VAL A 8 2.94 0.95 -8.86
C VAL A 8 3.29 1.80 -7.63
N ASP A 9 4.54 2.25 -7.49
CA ASP A 9 4.99 3.14 -6.40
C ASP A 9 4.51 4.59 -6.60
N LEU A 10 4.20 4.95 -7.85
CA LEU A 10 3.71 6.28 -8.23
C LEU A 10 2.19 6.41 -8.13
N LEU A 11 1.48 5.37 -7.68
CA LEU A 11 0.05 5.43 -7.48
C LEU A 11 -0.33 6.49 -6.43
N PRO A 12 -1.44 7.21 -6.62
CA PRO A 12 -1.87 8.23 -5.67
C PRO A 12 -2.34 7.60 -4.35
N PRO A 13 -2.40 8.38 -3.25
CA PRO A 13 -2.76 7.89 -1.93
C PRO A 13 -4.11 7.14 -1.86
N ARG A 14 -5.06 7.49 -2.72
CA ARG A 14 -6.36 6.78 -2.80
C ARG A 14 -6.25 5.30 -3.18
N ALA A 15 -5.14 4.89 -3.82
CA ALA A 15 -4.86 3.51 -4.19
C ALA A 15 -3.94 2.79 -3.18
N ASP A 16 -3.61 3.43 -2.06
CA ASP A 16 -2.69 2.88 -1.07
C ASP A 16 -3.23 1.59 -0.42
N ALA A 17 -4.54 1.52 -0.15
CA ALA A 17 -5.21 0.30 0.30
C ALA A 17 -5.15 -0.83 -0.74
N ILE A 18 -5.32 -0.52 -2.03
CA ILE A 18 -5.23 -1.49 -3.13
C ILE A 18 -3.80 -2.03 -3.23
N ARG A 19 -2.81 -1.15 -3.09
CA ARG A 19 -1.40 -1.52 -3.11
C ARG A 19 -1.03 -2.37 -1.89
N ALA A 20 -1.49 -2.01 -0.69
CA ALA A 20 -1.30 -2.80 0.52
C ALA A 20 -1.87 -4.22 0.36
N TRP A 21 -3.11 -4.32 -0.15
CA TRP A 21 -3.71 -5.62 -0.44
C TRP A 21 -2.88 -6.46 -1.44
N ALA A 22 -2.38 -5.84 -2.52
CA ALA A 22 -1.58 -6.55 -3.51
C ALA A 22 -0.25 -7.05 -2.94
N ILE A 23 0.37 -6.28 -2.03
CA ILE A 23 1.59 -6.70 -1.32
C ILE A 23 1.30 -7.94 -0.46
N GLU A 24 0.27 -7.87 0.39
CA GLU A 24 -0.13 -8.98 1.27
C GLU A 24 -0.48 -10.23 0.44
N ALA A 25 -1.18 -10.06 -0.68
CA ALA A 25 -1.55 -11.17 -1.57
C ALA A 25 -0.31 -11.86 -2.20
N LEU A 26 0.68 -11.07 -2.62
CA LEU A 26 1.93 -11.59 -3.17
C LEU A 26 2.78 -12.29 -2.09
N GLN A 27 2.85 -11.72 -0.89
CA GLN A 27 3.60 -12.30 0.23
C GLN A 27 2.96 -13.57 0.77
N SER A 28 1.62 -13.64 0.78
CA SER A 28 0.90 -14.83 1.22
C SER A 28 1.08 -16.03 0.28
N GLY A 29 1.46 -15.82 -0.98
CA GLY A 29 1.61 -16.89 -1.99
C GLY A 29 0.31 -17.63 -2.36
N ARG A 30 -0.84 -17.19 -1.84
CA ARG A 30 -2.16 -17.82 -2.06
C ARG A 30 -2.79 -17.48 -3.40
N PHE A 31 -2.32 -16.42 -4.05
CA PHE A 31 -2.83 -15.94 -5.33
C PHE A 31 -1.72 -15.90 -6.36
N SER A 32 -2.04 -16.26 -7.60
CA SER A 32 -1.10 -16.10 -8.71
C SER A 32 -0.82 -14.63 -8.97
N GLN A 33 0.37 -14.28 -9.46
CA GLN A 33 0.68 -12.89 -9.84
C GLN A 33 -0.33 -12.31 -10.83
N LEU A 34 -0.85 -13.14 -11.75
CA LEU A 34 -1.87 -12.75 -12.71
C LEU A 34 -3.21 -12.39 -12.04
N ASP A 35 -3.65 -13.17 -11.04
CA ASP A 35 -4.87 -12.89 -10.28
C ASP A 35 -4.75 -11.60 -9.47
N VAL A 36 -3.61 -11.41 -8.81
CA VAL A 36 -3.33 -10.18 -8.05
C VAL A 36 -3.34 -8.97 -8.97
N TRP A 37 -2.71 -9.08 -10.14
CA TRP A 37 -2.68 -8.03 -11.15
C TRP A 37 -4.07 -7.67 -11.68
N ASN A 38 -4.87 -8.68 -12.07
CA ASN A 38 -6.23 -8.48 -12.58
C ASN A 38 -7.11 -7.76 -11.55
N ARG A 39 -7.09 -8.23 -10.30
CA ARG A 39 -7.87 -7.60 -9.23
C ARG A 39 -7.38 -6.19 -8.93
N LEU A 40 -6.07 -5.96 -8.86
CA LEU A 40 -5.51 -4.63 -8.66
C LEU A 40 -5.98 -3.65 -9.75
N ASN A 41 -5.92 -4.03 -11.03
CA ASN A 41 -6.38 -3.17 -12.12
C ASN A 41 -7.89 -2.92 -12.08
N ARG A 42 -8.69 -3.92 -11.70
CA ARG A 42 -10.15 -3.74 -11.52
C ARG A 42 -10.47 -2.72 -10.43
N GLU A 43 -9.74 -2.75 -9.32
CA GLU A 43 -9.93 -1.79 -8.22
C GLU A 43 -9.41 -0.39 -8.62
N LEU A 44 -8.29 -0.31 -9.35
CA LEU A 44 -7.80 0.96 -9.90
C LEU A 44 -8.81 1.58 -10.87
N ALA A 45 -9.42 0.78 -11.74
CA ALA A 45 -10.44 1.23 -12.67
C ALA A 45 -11.68 1.79 -11.95
N GLN A 46 -12.11 1.16 -10.85
CA GLN A 46 -13.20 1.68 -10.01
C GLN A 46 -12.86 3.04 -9.37
N LEU A 47 -11.59 3.32 -9.11
CA LEU A 47 -11.11 4.63 -8.64
C LEU A 47 -10.85 5.63 -9.77
N GLY A 48 -11.13 5.28 -11.04
CA GLY A 48 -10.80 6.10 -12.20
C GLY A 48 -9.29 6.32 -12.36
N LEU A 49 -8.48 5.32 -12.01
CA LEU A 49 -7.03 5.33 -12.18
C LEU A 49 -6.60 4.55 -13.41
N ARG A 50 -5.45 4.94 -13.97
CA ARG A 50 -4.85 4.24 -15.09
C ARG A 50 -4.39 2.85 -14.68
N GLU A 51 -4.73 1.87 -15.52
CA GLU A 51 -4.29 0.49 -15.36
C GLU A 51 -2.78 0.36 -15.47
N ILE A 52 -2.24 -0.62 -14.76
CA ILE A 52 -0.82 -0.97 -14.77
C ILE A 52 -0.61 -2.12 -15.74
N SER A 53 0.36 -1.98 -16.64
CA SER A 53 0.72 -3.06 -17.57
C SER A 53 1.29 -4.26 -16.83
N HIS A 54 1.03 -5.47 -17.35
CA HIS A 54 1.49 -6.73 -16.75
C HIS A 54 3.02 -6.76 -16.51
N SER A 55 3.82 -6.27 -17.46
CA SER A 55 5.29 -6.22 -17.31
C SER A 55 5.76 -5.28 -16.19
N ALA A 56 5.07 -4.15 -16.00
CA ALA A 56 5.39 -3.21 -14.92
C ALA A 56 5.06 -3.81 -13.56
N PHE A 57 3.91 -4.49 -13.44
CA PHE A 57 3.50 -5.22 -12.25
C PHE A 57 4.45 -6.38 -11.94
N GLY A 58 4.79 -7.22 -12.92
CA GLY A 58 5.70 -8.35 -12.74
C GLY A 58 7.07 -7.92 -12.23
N ARG A 59 7.63 -6.83 -12.78
CA ARG A 59 8.87 -6.24 -12.27
C ARG A 59 8.73 -5.74 -10.83
N TRP A 60 7.63 -5.07 -10.51
CA TRP A 60 7.36 -4.57 -9.16
C TRP A 60 7.22 -5.71 -8.14
N ALA A 61 6.48 -6.77 -8.48
CA ALA A 61 6.28 -7.92 -7.63
C ALA A 61 7.60 -8.66 -7.37
N LYS A 62 8.40 -8.89 -8.43
CA LYS A 62 9.73 -9.50 -8.28
C LYS A 62 10.64 -8.69 -7.37
N ASP A 63 10.76 -7.40 -7.63
CA ASP A 63 11.62 -6.49 -6.87
C ASP A 63 11.15 -6.31 -5.41
N GLY A 64 9.83 -6.35 -5.18
CA GLY A 64 9.23 -6.29 -3.85
C GLY A 64 9.41 -7.56 -3.04
N LEU A 65 9.39 -8.74 -3.67
CA LEU A 65 9.65 -10.02 -2.99
C LEU A 65 11.15 -10.23 -2.72
N GLU A 66 12.03 -9.77 -3.62
CA GLU A 66 13.49 -9.94 -3.50
C GLU A 66 14.12 -8.91 -2.55
N TYR A 67 13.68 -7.65 -2.57
CA TYR A 67 14.28 -6.54 -1.82
C TYR A 67 13.33 -5.87 -0.81
N GLY A 68 12.11 -6.37 -0.66
CA GLY A 68 11.06 -5.77 0.16
C GLY A 68 10.30 -4.65 -0.58
N PHE A 69 9.00 -4.53 -0.37
CA PHE A 69 8.19 -3.50 -1.04
C PHE A 69 8.51 -2.10 -0.51
N ALA A 70 8.44 -1.09 -1.39
CA ALA A 70 8.53 0.29 -0.93
C ALA A 70 7.41 0.56 0.07
N ALA A 71 7.68 1.36 1.10
CA ALA A 71 6.72 1.62 2.17
C ALA A 71 5.42 2.16 1.57
N VAL A 72 4.34 1.43 1.83
CA VAL A 72 2.97 1.90 1.60
C VAL A 72 2.84 3.19 2.40
N ARG A 73 2.33 4.26 1.76
CA ARG A 73 2.03 5.50 2.48
C ARG A 73 0.73 5.24 3.21
N THR A 74 0.78 4.33 4.17
CA THR A 74 -0.32 4.12 5.09
C THR A 74 -0.69 5.51 5.55
N PRO A 75 -1.97 5.93 5.43
CA PRO A 75 -2.41 7.00 6.28
C PRO A 75 -2.14 6.45 7.67
N SER A 76 -1.07 6.92 8.31
CA SER A 76 -0.87 6.71 9.72
C SER A 76 -2.20 7.10 10.32
N ALA A 77 -2.95 6.11 10.82
CA ALA A 77 -3.96 6.37 11.83
C ALA A 77 -3.29 7.38 12.77
N PRO A 78 -3.92 8.51 13.11
CA PRO A 78 -3.25 9.50 13.93
C PRO A 78 -2.76 8.75 15.14
N ALA A 79 -1.44 8.61 15.26
CA ALA A 79 -0.83 8.11 16.46
C ALA A 79 -1.33 9.09 17.49
N GLY A 80 -2.34 8.66 18.25
CA GLY A 80 -2.93 9.46 19.30
C GLY A 80 -1.74 9.95 20.08
N ARG A 81 -1.54 11.27 20.11
CA ARG A 81 -0.44 11.84 20.88
C ARG A 81 -0.62 11.28 22.29
N CYS A 82 0.25 10.36 22.68
CA CYS A 82 0.28 9.89 24.05
C CYS A 82 1.05 10.95 24.84
N CYS A 83 0.55 11.31 26.01
CA CYS A 83 1.26 12.25 26.88
C CYS A 83 2.64 11.66 27.25
N PRO A 84 3.76 12.39 27.05
CA PRO A 84 5.11 11.88 27.32
C PRO A 84 5.38 11.61 28.80
N THR A 85 4.51 12.05 29.70
CA THR A 85 4.64 11.85 31.16
C THR A 85 3.86 10.63 31.67
N CYS A 86 2.79 10.19 30.99
CA CYS A 86 1.90 9.15 31.52
C CYS A 86 1.46 8.07 30.51
N GLY A 87 1.84 8.16 29.23
CA GLY A 87 1.61 7.11 28.23
C GLY A 87 0.15 6.90 27.80
N GLN A 88 -0.81 7.69 28.30
CA GLN A 88 -2.23 7.59 27.95
C GLN A 88 -2.54 8.34 26.62
N PRO A 89 -3.44 7.81 25.77
CA PRO A 89 -3.85 8.49 24.55
C PRO A 89 -4.64 9.77 24.88
N LEU A 90 -4.30 10.90 24.24
CA LEU A 90 -5.07 12.14 24.32
C LEU A 90 -6.40 11.99 23.55
N ALA A 91 -7.30 11.16 24.07
CA ALA A 91 -8.69 11.16 23.64
C ALA A 91 -9.33 12.47 24.12
N THR A 92 -9.90 13.20 23.17
CA THR A 92 -10.59 14.49 23.32
C THR A 92 -11.52 14.48 24.54
N ARG A 93 -11.13 15.17 25.61
CA ARG A 93 -12.04 15.41 26.74
C ARG A 93 -13.03 16.50 26.31
N VAL A 94 -14.19 16.05 25.86
CA VAL A 94 -15.42 16.84 25.67
C VAL A 94 -15.69 17.63 26.95
N LEU A 95 -16.01 18.92 26.80
CA LEU A 95 -16.52 19.79 27.86
C LEU A 95 -17.74 19.16 28.54
N SER A 96 -17.75 19.13 29.86
CA SER A 96 -18.92 19.36 30.71
C SER A 96 -18.44 19.71 32.11
#